data_AF-A0A1H0YW90-F1
#
_entry.id   AF-A0A1H0YW90-F1
#
_cell.length_a   1.000
_cell.length_b   1.000
_cell.length_c   1.000
_cell.angle_alpha   90.00
_cell.angle_beta   90.00
_cell.angle_gamma   90.00
#
_symmetry.space_group_name_H-M   'P 1'
#
loop_
_entity.id
_entity.type
_entity.pdbx_description
1 polymer ?
#
loop_
_entity_poly.entity_id
_entity_poly.type
_entity_poly.pdbx_seq_one_letter_code
_entity_poly.pdbx_strand_id
1 'polypeptide(L)'
;MDRPVRHERLRFYLAGALAILFGLFCQRLLASVVEHLGIATWIHFNHPVTQPILLGEAGTPSQRWSTVTLTDDFTDTSVFLTILSAVLTYYFARVCYHLDVASVMNRRARWLLGGWVVGTGVMIAISQGLGVVTRCLPWLVSSYWVNGLVGLVVLGGAANLFATAWGKMMRWRGVTEAGRD
;
A
#
# COMPACT_ATOMS: atom_id res chain seq x y z
N MET A 1 -25.40 -39.57 -0.49
CA MET A 1 -25.40 -38.09 -0.47
C MET A 1 -24.16 -37.67 0.31
N ASP A 2 -23.09 -37.21 -0.35
CA ASP A 2 -21.90 -36.60 0.31
C ASP A 2 -20.84 -36.19 -0.74
N ARG A 3 -21.16 -35.19 -1.59
CA ARG A 3 -20.20 -34.58 -2.54
C ARG A 3 -20.11 -33.03 -2.60
N PRO A 4 -20.65 -32.22 -1.67
CA PRO A 4 -20.46 -30.77 -1.72
C PRO A 4 -19.04 -30.34 -1.29
N VAL A 5 -18.42 -31.03 -0.33
CA VAL A 5 -17.18 -30.58 0.35
C VAL A 5 -15.96 -30.55 -0.56
N ARG A 6 -15.86 -31.47 -1.53
CA ARG A 6 -14.67 -31.59 -2.41
C ARG A 6 -14.58 -30.44 -3.42
N HIS A 7 -15.73 -29.97 -3.93
CA HIS A 7 -15.80 -28.85 -4.86
C HIS A 7 -15.52 -27.52 -4.16
N GLU A 8 -15.95 -27.38 -2.92
CA GLU A 8 -15.73 -26.18 -2.10
C GLU A 8 -14.25 -26.00 -1.72
N ARG A 9 -13.56 -27.09 -1.34
CA ARG A 9 -12.11 -27.07 -1.12
C ARG A 9 -11.33 -26.72 -2.39
N LEU A 10 -11.74 -27.24 -3.55
CA LEU A 10 -11.06 -26.97 -4.81
C LEU A 10 -11.23 -25.50 -5.24
N ARG A 11 -12.41 -24.92 -5.04
CA ARG A 11 -12.67 -23.49 -5.23
C ARG A 11 -11.82 -22.64 -4.30
N PHE A 12 -11.69 -23.04 -3.03
CA PHE A 12 -10.85 -22.34 -2.06
C PHE A 12 -9.37 -22.34 -2.48
N TYR A 13 -8.82 -23.49 -2.88
CA TYR A 13 -7.42 -23.57 -3.34
C TYR A 13 -7.17 -22.78 -4.62
N LEU A 14 -8.08 -22.84 -5.60
CA LEU A 14 -7.99 -22.06 -6.83
C LEU A 14 -8.09 -20.55 -6.56
N ALA A 15 -9.03 -20.13 -5.71
CA ALA A 15 -9.15 -18.74 -5.31
C ALA A 15 -7.88 -18.26 -4.59
N GLY A 16 -7.29 -19.09 -3.72
CA GLY A 16 -6.02 -18.80 -3.07
C GLY A 16 -4.84 -18.67 -4.05
N ALA A 17 -4.72 -19.60 -5.00
CA ALA A 17 -3.66 -19.54 -6.01
C ALA A 17 -3.79 -18.30 -6.92
N LEU A 18 -5.01 -18.00 -7.36
CA LEU A 18 -5.30 -16.79 -8.15
C LEU A 18 -5.03 -15.51 -7.35
N ALA A 19 -5.36 -15.50 -6.06
CA ALA A 19 -5.07 -14.38 -5.16
C ALA A 19 -3.55 -14.15 -5.03
N ILE A 20 -2.75 -15.20 -4.87
CA ILE A 20 -1.28 -15.08 -4.81
C ILE A 20 -0.74 -14.46 -6.10
N LEU A 21 -1.15 -14.99 -7.26
CA LEU A 21 -0.71 -14.46 -8.56
C LEU A 21 -1.13 -13.00 -8.75
N PHE A 22 -2.36 -12.66 -8.35
CA PHE A 22 -2.87 -11.30 -8.42
C PHE A 22 -2.12 -10.35 -7.48
N GLY A 23 -1.79 -10.80 -6.26
CA GLY A 23 -1.01 -9.99 -5.31
C GLY A 23 0.40 -9.69 -5.81
N LEU A 24 1.07 -10.67 -6.42
CA LEU A 24 2.37 -10.47 -7.07
C LEU A 24 2.26 -9.49 -8.25
N PHE A 25 1.20 -9.63 -9.05
CA PHE A 25 0.92 -8.70 -10.16
C PHE A 25 0.67 -7.27 -9.65
N CYS A 26 -0.20 -7.10 -8.66
CA CYS A 26 -0.48 -5.80 -8.05
C CYS A 26 0.77 -5.16 -7.45
N GLN A 27 1.62 -5.94 -6.78
CA GLN A 27 2.85 -5.42 -6.20
C GLN A 27 3.79 -4.90 -7.29
N ARG A 28 3.98 -5.64 -8.40
CA ARG A 28 4.80 -5.18 -9.54
C ARG A 28 4.19 -3.97 -10.24
N LEU A 29 2.89 -3.97 -10.47
CA LEU A 29 2.19 -2.86 -11.11
C LEU A 29 2.31 -1.58 -10.27
N LEU A 30 2.06 -1.67 -8.96
CA LEU A 30 2.18 -0.55 -8.03
C LEU A 30 3.63 -0.04 -7.95
N ALA A 31 4.61 -0.96 -7.86
CA ALA A 31 6.01 -0.58 -7.88
C ALA A 31 6.40 0.15 -9.17
N SER A 32 5.99 -0.36 -10.34
CA SER A 32 6.26 0.26 -11.64
C SER A 32 5.65 1.67 -11.76
N VAL A 33 4.42 1.87 -11.26
CA VAL A 33 3.78 3.20 -11.24
C VAL A 33 4.58 4.17 -10.36
N VAL A 34 5.00 3.74 -9.18
CA VAL A 34 5.76 4.57 -8.22
C VAL A 34 7.17 4.88 -8.74
N GLU A 35 7.81 3.92 -9.41
CA GLU A 35 9.08 4.13 -10.10
C GLU A 35 8.96 5.12 -11.26
N HIS A 36 7.85 5.09 -12.01
CA HIS A 36 7.56 6.10 -13.04
C HIS A 36 7.44 7.51 -12.47
N LEU A 37 7.00 7.62 -11.21
CA LEU A 37 6.96 8.87 -10.46
C LEU A 37 8.33 9.26 -9.86
N GLY A 38 9.38 8.46 -10.11
CA GLY A 38 10.75 8.74 -9.67
C GLY A 38 11.04 8.34 -8.21
N ILE A 39 10.16 7.55 -7.59
CA ILE A 39 10.32 7.10 -6.21
C ILE A 39 10.90 5.69 -6.23
N ALA A 40 12.05 5.48 -5.57
CA ALA A 40 12.65 4.16 -5.45
C ALA A 40 11.84 3.29 -4.46
N THR A 41 11.64 2.02 -4.77
CA THR A 41 10.79 1.12 -3.96
C THR A 41 11.57 0.04 -3.22
N TRP A 42 12.86 -0.15 -3.53
CA TRP A 42 13.57 -1.41 -3.25
C TRP A 42 15.00 -1.25 -2.74
N ILE A 43 15.30 -0.22 -1.94
CA ILE A 43 16.65 -0.09 -1.36
C ILE A 43 16.62 0.49 0.06
N HIS A 44 17.19 -0.26 1.00
CA HIS A 44 17.37 0.12 2.41
C HIS A 44 18.84 0.48 2.65
N PHE A 45 19.11 1.70 3.10
CA PHE A 45 20.41 2.10 3.61
C PHE A 45 20.25 2.90 4.91
N ASN A 46 21.00 2.49 5.94
CA ASN A 46 21.05 3.15 7.26
C ASN A 46 21.71 4.55 7.22
N HIS A 47 22.26 4.95 6.08
CA HIS A 47 22.95 6.22 5.86
C HIS A 47 22.64 6.73 4.45
N PRO A 48 22.57 8.05 4.22
CA PRO A 48 22.28 8.60 2.90
C PRO A 48 23.38 8.19 1.91
N VAL A 49 23.07 7.24 1.03
CA VAL A 49 23.98 6.79 -0.04
C VAL A 49 23.50 7.38 -1.35
N THR A 50 24.29 8.28 -1.94
CA THR A 50 24.08 8.73 -3.31
C THR A 50 24.70 7.71 -4.25
N GLN A 51 23.85 6.91 -4.92
CA GLN A 51 24.30 5.97 -5.94
C GLN A 51 23.49 6.13 -7.22
N PRO A 52 24.10 5.87 -8.39
CA PRO A 52 23.35 5.77 -9.63
C PRO A 52 22.47 4.53 -9.56
N ILE A 53 21.15 4.73 -9.52
CA ILE A 53 20.19 3.65 -9.58
C ILE A 53 19.54 3.68 -10.95
N LEU A 54 19.35 2.48 -11.49
CA LEU A 54 18.54 2.27 -12.64
C LEU A 54 17.08 2.18 -12.16
N LEU A 55 16.27 3.19 -12.48
CA LEU A 55 14.83 3.18 -12.20
C LEU A 55 14.08 2.62 -13.40
N GLY A 56 13.10 1.74 -13.14
CA GLY A 56 12.31 1.04 -14.14
C GLY A 56 12.75 -0.40 -14.40
N GLU A 57 11.87 -1.17 -15.03
CA GLU A 57 12.07 -2.59 -15.30
C GLU A 57 13.10 -2.81 -16.43
N ALA A 58 14.02 -3.76 -16.24
CA ALA A 58 15.10 -4.02 -17.18
C ALA A 58 14.56 -4.37 -18.59
N GLY A 59 15.00 -3.63 -19.61
CA GLY A 59 14.59 -3.84 -21.00
C GLY A 59 13.34 -3.05 -21.44
N THR A 60 12.79 -2.17 -20.60
CA THR A 60 11.70 -1.26 -20.96
C THR A 60 12.20 0.13 -21.35
N PRO A 61 11.51 0.87 -22.25
CA PRO A 61 11.90 2.23 -22.64
C PRO A 61 11.80 3.26 -21.50
N SER A 62 11.17 2.92 -20.38
CA SER A 62 11.12 3.74 -19.16
C SER A 62 12.37 3.62 -18.28
N GLN A 63 13.32 2.76 -18.64
CA GLN A 63 14.56 2.54 -17.91
C GLN A 63 15.43 3.81 -17.93
N ARG A 64 15.62 4.45 -16.78
CA ARG A 64 16.39 5.70 -16.65
C ARG A 64 17.41 5.61 -15.54
N TRP A 65 18.65 5.98 -15.87
CA TRP A 65 19.68 6.22 -14.86
C TRP A 65 19.35 7.49 -14.09
N SER A 66 19.17 7.35 -12.78
CA SER A 66 18.91 8.47 -11.88
C SER A 66 19.85 8.38 -10.68
N THR A 67 20.54 9.48 -10.40
CA THR A 67 21.31 9.62 -9.16
C THR A 67 20.32 10.00 -8.06
N VAL A 68 20.01 9.06 -7.18
CA VAL A 68 19.09 9.28 -6.07
C VAL A 68 19.85 9.06 -4.78
N THR A 69 19.67 9.97 -3.82
CA THR A 69 20.15 9.79 -2.46
C THR A 69 19.19 8.86 -1.74
N LEU A 70 19.65 7.66 -1.43
CA LEU A 70 18.85 6.61 -0.80
C LEU A 70 18.93 6.74 0.72
N THR A 71 17.78 6.88 1.37
CA THR A 71 17.57 7.02 2.81
C THR A 71 16.53 6.01 3.30
N ASP A 72 16.32 5.93 4.61
CA ASP A 72 15.35 5.00 5.24
C ASP A 72 13.89 5.18 4.73
N ASP A 73 13.58 6.37 4.19
CA ASP A 73 12.27 6.79 3.65
C ASP A 73 11.73 5.89 2.51
N PHE A 74 12.62 5.16 1.84
CA PHE A 74 12.25 4.22 0.77
C PHE A 74 11.68 2.90 1.31
N THR A 75 11.99 2.55 2.56
CA THR A 75 11.45 1.35 3.24
C THR A 75 9.95 1.49 3.49
N ASP A 76 9.52 2.65 3.98
CA ASP A 76 8.11 2.94 4.30
C ASP A 76 7.21 2.86 3.05
N THR A 77 7.70 3.39 1.92
CA THR A 77 6.98 3.36 0.65
C THR A 77 6.70 1.91 0.22
N SER A 78 7.70 1.02 0.33
CA SER A 78 7.55 -0.40 0.01
C SER A 78 6.53 -1.10 0.92
N VAL A 79 6.49 -0.75 2.20
CA VAL A 79 5.55 -1.30 3.19
C VAL A 79 4.13 -0.87 2.87
N PHE A 80 3.88 0.41 2.57
CA PHE A 80 2.55 0.90 2.22
C PHE A 80 2.01 0.27 0.94
N LEU A 81 2.86 0.11 -0.09
CA LEU A 81 2.47 -0.57 -1.33
C LEU A 81 2.17 -2.07 -1.09
N THR A 82 2.93 -2.72 -0.20
CA THR A 82 2.69 -4.11 0.17
C THR A 82 1.35 -4.28 0.89
N ILE A 83 1.03 -3.37 1.83
CA ILE A 83 -0.25 -3.36 2.53
C ILE A 83 -1.40 -3.14 1.53
N LEU A 84 -1.26 -2.16 0.61
CA LEU A 84 -2.27 -1.91 -0.41
C LEU A 84 -2.47 -3.12 -1.33
N SER A 85 -1.38 -3.77 -1.76
CA SER A 85 -1.44 -5.00 -2.55
C SER A 85 -2.16 -6.12 -1.80
N ALA A 86 -1.89 -6.30 -0.51
CA ALA A 86 -2.58 -7.29 0.32
C ALA A 86 -4.09 -7.01 0.42
N VAL A 87 -4.49 -5.75 0.57
CA VAL A 87 -5.91 -5.35 0.58
C VAL A 87 -6.58 -5.66 -0.76
N LEU A 88 -5.96 -5.28 -1.89
CA LEU A 88 -6.47 -5.59 -3.23
C LEU A 88 -6.60 -7.10 -3.44
N THR A 89 -5.59 -7.85 -3.01
CA THR A 89 -5.56 -9.32 -3.06
C THR A 89 -6.70 -9.94 -2.25
N TYR A 90 -6.97 -9.43 -1.04
CA TYR A 90 -8.09 -9.90 -0.22
C TYR A 90 -9.44 -9.72 -0.93
N TYR A 91 -9.69 -8.56 -1.53
CA TYR A 91 -10.95 -8.32 -2.25
C TYR A 91 -11.05 -9.17 -3.52
N PHE A 92 -9.96 -9.36 -4.24
CA PHE A 92 -9.92 -10.23 -5.41
C PHE A 92 -10.18 -11.70 -5.04
N ALA A 93 -9.54 -12.21 -3.98
CA ALA A 93 -9.77 -13.55 -3.46
C ALA A 93 -11.26 -13.77 -3.12
N ARG A 94 -11.89 -12.76 -2.52
CA ARG A 94 -13.31 -12.79 -2.14
C ARG A 94 -14.23 -12.80 -3.37
N VAL A 95 -13.90 -12.03 -4.41
CA VAL A 95 -14.61 -12.08 -5.70
C VAL A 95 -14.46 -13.45 -6.36
N CYS A 96 -13.26 -14.02 -6.39
CA CYS A 96 -13.03 -15.36 -6.96
C CYS A 96 -13.76 -16.47 -6.17
N TYR A 97 -13.85 -16.33 -4.85
CA TYR A 97 -14.54 -17.30 -4.00
C TYR A 97 -16.06 -17.29 -4.20
N HIS A 98 -16.67 -16.10 -4.25
CA HIS A 98 -18.12 -15.97 -4.43
C HIS A 98 -18.56 -16.00 -5.90
N LEU A 99 -17.62 -15.83 -6.85
CA LEU A 99 -17.86 -15.70 -8.29
C LEU A 99 -18.87 -14.59 -8.65
N ASP A 100 -19.07 -13.64 -7.75
CA ASP A 100 -20.01 -12.55 -7.90
C ASP A 100 -19.37 -11.25 -7.41
N VAL A 101 -19.15 -10.35 -8.35
CA VAL A 101 -18.56 -9.03 -8.07
C VAL A 101 -19.56 -8.15 -7.33
N ALA A 102 -20.86 -8.27 -7.62
CA ALA A 102 -21.88 -7.37 -7.08
C ALA A 102 -22.09 -7.60 -5.58
N SER A 103 -22.12 -8.86 -5.12
CA SER A 103 -22.23 -9.18 -3.69
C SER A 103 -21.01 -8.76 -2.88
N VAL A 104 -19.82 -8.77 -3.46
CA VAL A 104 -18.57 -8.40 -2.76
C VAL A 104 -18.33 -6.88 -2.80
N MET A 105 -18.58 -6.24 -3.95
CA MET A 105 -18.37 -4.80 -4.20
C MET A 105 -19.57 -3.93 -3.84
N ASN A 106 -20.12 -4.17 -2.65
CA ASN A 106 -21.09 -3.29 -2.04
C ASN A 106 -20.58 -1.85 -1.95
N ARG A 107 -21.50 -0.89 -1.86
CA ARG A 107 -21.17 0.55 -1.76
C ARG A 107 -20.09 0.82 -0.71
N ARG A 108 -20.20 0.21 0.49
CA ARG A 108 -19.19 0.31 1.55
C ARG A 108 -17.81 -0.23 1.14
N ALA A 109 -17.75 -1.39 0.50
CA ALA A 109 -16.50 -2.01 0.07
C ALA A 109 -15.76 -1.13 -0.95
N ARG A 110 -16.48 -0.51 -1.89
CA ARG A 110 -15.91 0.44 -2.86
C ARG A 110 -15.32 1.68 -2.17
N TRP A 111 -16.00 2.21 -1.15
CA TRP A 111 -15.48 3.33 -0.36
C TRP A 111 -14.28 2.97 0.51
N LEU A 112 -14.23 1.75 1.05
CA LEU A 112 -13.07 1.25 1.78
C LEU A 112 -11.87 1.08 0.86
N LEU A 113 -12.06 0.46 -0.31
CA LEU A 113 -11.02 0.33 -1.34
C LEU A 113 -10.49 1.70 -1.78
N GLY A 114 -11.38 2.64 -2.09
CA GLY A 114 -10.99 4.01 -2.42
C GLY A 114 -10.20 4.67 -1.28
N GLY A 115 -10.61 4.45 -0.03
CA GLY A 115 -9.90 4.94 1.15
C GLY A 115 -8.50 4.36 1.29
N TRP A 116 -8.31 3.07 1.00
CA TRP A 116 -7.00 2.44 1.00
C TRP A 116 -6.08 2.99 -0.08
N VAL A 117 -6.58 3.20 -1.30
CA VAL A 117 -5.79 3.78 -2.40
C VAL A 117 -5.37 5.22 -2.08
N VAL A 118 -6.33 6.06 -1.68
CA VAL A 118 -6.06 7.47 -1.35
C VAL A 118 -5.17 7.56 -0.10
N GLY A 119 -5.49 6.80 0.94
CA GLY A 119 -4.73 6.77 2.19
C GLY A 119 -3.29 6.34 1.98
N THR A 120 -3.05 5.32 1.16
CA THR A 120 -1.70 4.88 0.77
C THR A 120 -0.92 6.01 0.10
N GLY A 121 -1.54 6.69 -0.87
CA GLY A 121 -0.90 7.84 -1.53
C GLY A 121 -0.55 8.97 -0.56
N VAL A 122 -1.47 9.31 0.36
CA VAL A 122 -1.24 10.32 1.39
C VAL A 122 -0.11 9.91 2.35
N MET A 123 -0.08 8.64 2.80
CA MET A 123 0.98 8.15 3.69
C MET A 123 2.36 8.16 3.02
N ILE A 124 2.44 7.76 1.75
CA ILE A 124 3.68 7.85 0.97
C ILE A 124 4.14 9.31 0.88
N ALA A 125 3.24 10.25 0.57
CA ALA A 125 3.59 11.67 0.50
C ALA A 125 4.08 12.23 1.84
N ILE A 126 3.45 11.84 2.96
CA ILE A 126 3.87 12.25 4.31
C ILE A 126 5.23 11.65 4.67
N SER A 127 5.48 10.38 4.36
CA SER A 127 6.77 9.71 4.59
C SER A 127 7.89 10.41 3.81
N GLN A 128 7.66 10.74 2.53
CA GLN A 128 8.63 11.51 1.74
C GLN A 128 8.85 12.93 2.31
N GLY A 129 7.80 13.59 2.79
CA GLY A 129 7.89 14.89 3.45
C GLY A 129 8.70 14.84 4.75
N LEU A 130 8.50 13.81 5.57
CA LEU A 130 9.31 13.55 6.76
C LEU A 130 10.79 13.40 6.40
N GLY A 131 11.10 12.64 5.35
CA GLY A 131 12.45 12.49 4.81
C GLY A 131 13.13 13.80 4.39
N VAL A 132 12.36 14.81 3.98
CA VAL A 132 12.88 16.16 3.71
C VAL A 132 13.12 16.94 5.01
N VAL A 133 12.18 16.87 5.95
CA VAL A 133 12.28 17.57 7.25
C VAL A 133 13.47 17.06 8.05
N THR A 134 13.70 15.75 8.09
CA THR A 134 14.84 15.12 8.77
C THR A 134 16.17 15.59 8.20
N ARG A 135 16.26 15.80 6.87
CA ARG A 135 17.43 16.39 6.21
C ARG A 135 17.67 17.86 6.59
N CYS A 136 16.61 18.65 6.76
CA CYS A 136 16.71 20.05 7.15
C CYS A 136 17.02 20.25 8.66
N LEU A 137 16.69 19.28 9.51
CA LEU A 137 16.84 19.34 10.95
C LEU A 137 17.66 18.14 11.50
N PRO A 138 18.94 18.00 11.11
CA PRO A 138 19.74 16.81 11.43
C PRO A 138 19.94 16.56 12.93
N TRP A 139 19.85 17.61 13.75
CA TRP A 139 19.95 17.52 15.21
C TRP A 139 18.74 16.83 15.86
N LEU A 140 17.58 16.85 15.22
CA LEU A 140 16.35 16.21 15.71
C LEU A 140 16.41 14.68 15.56
N VAL A 141 17.35 14.19 14.74
CA VAL A 141 17.41 12.82 14.21
C VAL A 141 18.71 12.12 14.56
N SER A 142 19.55 12.70 15.44
CA SER A 142 20.87 12.14 15.75
C SER A 142 20.81 10.77 16.45
N SER A 143 19.65 10.42 17.02
CA SER A 143 19.37 9.11 17.60
C SER A 143 18.36 8.35 16.76
N TYR A 144 18.74 7.15 16.31
CA TYR A 144 17.92 6.26 15.50
C TYR A 144 16.58 5.90 16.17
N TRP A 145 16.56 5.75 17.51
CA TRP A 145 15.33 5.52 18.26
C TRP A 145 14.37 6.71 18.22
N VAL A 146 14.91 7.93 18.29
CA VAL A 146 14.10 9.16 18.23
C VAL A 146 13.51 9.33 16.84
N ASN A 147 14.28 9.04 15.78
CA ASN A 147 13.78 9.05 14.41
C ASN A 147 12.62 8.07 14.21
N GLY A 148 12.79 6.82 14.64
CA GLY A 148 11.75 5.80 14.53
C GLY A 148 10.48 6.16 15.31
N LEU A 149 10.62 6.75 16.51
CA LEU A 149 9.47 7.22 17.30
C LEU A 149 8.77 8.41 16.64
N VAL A 150 9.49 9.38 16.09
CA VAL A 150 8.90 10.52 15.38
C VAL A 150 8.16 10.02 14.14
N GLY A 151 8.76 9.13 13.36
CA GLY A 151 8.12 8.50 12.19
C GLY A 151 6.83 7.80 12.58
N LEU A 152 6.86 6.96 13.63
CA LEU A 152 5.68 6.25 14.11
C LEU A 152 4.57 7.19 14.59
N VAL A 153 4.91 8.22 15.37
CA VAL A 153 3.91 9.19 15.88
C VAL A 153 3.29 10.00 14.74
N VAL A 154 4.10 10.47 13.79
CA VAL A 154 3.60 11.29 12.68
C VAL A 154 2.77 10.44 11.71
N LEU A 155 3.29 9.29 11.28
CA LEU A 155 2.57 8.40 10.35
C LEU A 155 1.34 7.78 11.02
N GLY A 156 1.45 7.33 12.27
CA GLY A 156 0.33 6.78 13.05
C GLY A 156 -0.74 7.84 13.33
N GLY A 157 -0.33 9.05 13.70
CA GLY A 157 -1.24 10.19 13.88
C GLY A 157 -1.93 10.57 12.58
N ALA A 158 -1.19 10.64 11.47
CA ALA A 158 -1.74 10.95 10.15
C ALA A 158 -2.70 9.86 9.66
N ALA A 159 -2.37 8.58 9.88
CA ALA A 159 -3.24 7.46 9.55
C ALA A 159 -4.55 7.52 10.36
N ASN A 160 -4.48 7.83 11.66
CA ASN A 160 -5.66 7.97 12.51
C ASN A 160 -6.55 9.16 12.09
N LEU A 161 -5.93 10.32 11.79
CA LEU A 161 -6.63 11.48 11.26
C LEU A 161 -7.30 11.18 9.93
N PHE A 162 -6.58 10.52 9.01
CA PHE A 162 -7.12 10.10 7.72
C PHE A 162 -8.30 9.14 7.90
N ALA A 163 -8.14 8.10 8.73
CA ALA A 163 -9.21 7.12 8.99
C ALA A 163 -10.46 7.80 9.58
N THR A 164 -10.27 8.74 10.51
CA THR A 164 -11.35 9.51 11.13
C THR A 164 -12.06 10.40 10.10
N ALA A 165 -11.29 11.15 9.29
CA ALA A 165 -11.82 12.03 8.26
C ALA A 165 -12.54 11.24 7.16
N TRP A 166 -11.95 10.15 6.69
CA TRP A 166 -12.53 9.26 5.68
C TRP A 166 -13.81 8.60 6.19
N GLY A 167 -13.80 8.11 7.43
CA GLY A 167 -14.98 7.55 8.09
C GLY A 167 -16.09 8.58 8.29
N LYS A 168 -15.74 9.83 8.62
CA LYS A 168 -16.72 10.94 8.67
C LYS A 168 -17.30 11.24 7.30
N MET A 169 -16.48 11.25 6.25
CA MET A 169 -16.94 11.44 4.87
C MET A 169 -17.85 10.31 4.40
N MET A 170 -17.50 9.05 4.69
CA MET A 170 -18.34 7.88 4.40
C MET A 170 -19.72 8.00 5.06
N ARG A 171 -19.74 8.37 6.36
CA ARG A 171 -21.00 8.61 7.09
C ARG A 171 -21.81 9.76 6.49
N TRP A 172 -21.17 10.87 6.15
CA TRP A 172 -21.85 12.02 5.53
C TRP A 172 -22.44 11.67 4.16
N ARG A 173 -21.81 10.78 3.40
CA ARG A 173 -22.31 10.25 2.12
C ARG A 173 -23.34 9.12 2.29
N GLY A 174 -23.76 8.81 3.52
CA GLY A 174 -24.74 7.77 3.80
C GLY A 174 -24.23 6.35 3.51
N VAL A 175 -22.93 6.12 3.67
CA VAL A 175 -22.33 4.79 3.57
C VAL A 175 -22.38 4.16 4.97
N THR A 176 -23.46 3.45 5.26
CA THR A 176 -23.73 2.85 6.58
C THR A 176 -22.84 1.64 6.86
N GLU A 177 -22.59 1.38 8.14
CA GLU A 177 -21.97 0.14 8.58
C GLU A 177 -22.97 -1.01 8.41
N ALA A 178 -22.48 -2.17 7.99
CA ALA A 178 -23.29 -3.38 7.93
C ALA A 178 -23.81 -3.67 9.35
N GLY A 179 -25.12 -3.54 9.57
CA GLY A 179 -25.78 -3.89 10.83
C GLY A 179 -26.52 -2.79 11.61
N ARG A 180 -26.83 -1.64 11.02
CA ARG A 180 -27.86 -0.73 11.57
C ARG A 180 -28.93 -0.44 10.51
N ASP A 181 -29.77 -1.45 10.31
CA ASP A 181 -31.19 -1.26 9.99
C ASP A 181 -31.97 -1.70 11.24
#